data_AF-A0AAV4BY83-F1
#
_entry.id   AF-A0AAV4BY83-F1
#
_cell.length_a   1.000
_cell.length_b   1.000
_cell.length_c   1.000
_cell.angle_alpha   90.00
_cell.angle_beta   90.00
_cell.angle_gamma   90.00
#
_symmetry.space_group_name_H-M   'P 1'
#
loop_
_entity.id
_entity.type
_entity.pdbx_description
1 polymer ?
#
loop_
_entity_poly.entity_id
_entity_poly.type
_entity_poly.pdbx_seq_one_letter_code
_entity_poly.pdbx_strand_id
1 'polypeptide(L)'
;MNIRTLLQKGKLENIKQEMERMKLNILGLSEVRWKGAGKITSGGHEIIYSGGTESEKGVGIIVDQTVIKAIKGYWALSDRVLLVKIAGKPVDLNIIQVYAPTANSNDEDLDKFYNELDTAKTQCKSQYPLIIMGDFNAKVGTEKVDDIVGKHGLGIRNERGEKLIEWCQTNNIIVGNNHDFNNLQGENGHGKTLVTRPETR
;
A
#
# COMPACT_ATOMS: atom_id res chain seq x y z
N MET A 1 0.84 -6.89 -4.71
CA MET A 1 1.12 -8.26 -5.19
C MET A 1 1.89 -9.01 -4.12
N ASN A 2 1.44 -10.20 -3.70
CA ASN A 2 2.22 -11.05 -2.79
C ASN A 2 3.25 -11.83 -3.62
N ILE A 3 4.54 -11.54 -3.41
CA ILE A 3 5.62 -12.10 -4.22
C ILE A 3 6.54 -12.87 -3.30
N ARG A 4 6.34 -14.19 -3.22
CA ARG A 4 7.31 -15.09 -2.59
C ARG A 4 8.65 -14.90 -3.32
N THR A 5 9.59 -14.16 -2.73
CA THR A 5 10.98 -13.90 -3.15
C THR A 5 11.23 -13.14 -4.47
N LEU A 6 11.33 -11.81 -4.37
CA LEU A 6 11.86 -10.91 -5.42
C LEU A 6 13.35 -11.14 -5.81
N LEU A 7 14.08 -11.98 -5.06
CA LEU A 7 15.51 -12.23 -5.28
C LEU A 7 15.83 -13.04 -6.54
N GLN A 8 14.85 -13.68 -7.18
CA GLN A 8 15.07 -14.32 -8.46
C GLN A 8 14.99 -13.27 -9.57
N LYS A 9 16.11 -13.03 -10.26
CA LYS A 9 16.24 -12.07 -11.38
C LYS A 9 15.07 -12.16 -12.39
N GLY A 10 14.52 -13.34 -12.63
CA GLY A 10 13.35 -13.54 -13.51
C GLY A 10 12.03 -12.98 -12.96
N LYS A 11 11.81 -12.96 -11.65
CA LYS A 11 10.56 -12.43 -11.06
C LYS A 11 10.46 -10.92 -11.18
N LEU A 12 11.57 -10.21 -11.01
CA LEU A 12 11.57 -8.76 -11.17
C LEU A 12 11.27 -8.37 -12.63
N GLU A 13 11.86 -9.07 -13.60
CA GLU A 13 11.55 -8.82 -15.02
C GLU A 13 10.08 -9.14 -15.35
N ASN A 14 9.51 -10.21 -14.79
CA ASN A 14 8.08 -10.49 -14.94
C ASN A 14 7.22 -9.37 -14.35
N ILE A 15 7.58 -8.82 -13.19
CA ILE A 15 6.83 -7.70 -12.58
C ILE A 15 6.88 -6.47 -13.48
N LYS A 16 8.04 -6.13 -14.04
CA LYS A 16 8.17 -5.00 -14.97
C LYS A 16 7.33 -5.20 -16.23
N GLN A 17 7.39 -6.39 -16.83
CA GLN A 17 6.58 -6.72 -18.00
C GLN A 17 5.07 -6.61 -17.69
N GLU A 18 4.65 -7.07 -16.51
CA GLU A 18 3.25 -6.92 -16.08
C GLU A 18 2.87 -5.46 -15.83
N MET A 19 3.75 -4.64 -15.26
CA MET A 19 3.53 -3.20 -15.12
C MET A 19 3.38 -2.52 -16.48
N GLU A 20 4.23 -2.86 -17.45
CA GLU A 20 4.14 -2.33 -18.82
C GLU A 20 2.84 -2.79 -19.50
N ARG A 21 2.49 -4.08 -19.40
CA ARG A 21 1.27 -4.67 -19.95
C ARG A 21 0.01 -4.00 -19.39
N MET A 22 0.02 -3.72 -18.09
CA MET A 22 -1.09 -3.09 -17.37
C MET A 22 -1.03 -1.56 -17.36
N LYS A 23 0.03 -0.97 -17.94
CA LYS A 23 0.29 0.48 -17.95
C LYS A 23 0.34 1.10 -16.54
N LEU A 24 0.93 0.40 -15.59
CA LEU A 24 1.09 0.84 -14.21
C LEU A 24 2.40 1.62 -14.04
N ASN A 25 2.31 2.86 -13.55
CA ASN A 25 3.50 3.64 -13.21
C ASN A 25 4.02 3.33 -11.79
N ILE A 26 3.15 2.80 -10.92
CA ILE A 26 3.42 2.50 -9.51
C ILE A 26 2.77 1.17 -9.17
N LEU A 27 3.50 0.28 -8.51
CA LEU A 27 2.97 -0.99 -8.02
C LEU A 27 3.50 -1.30 -6.61
N GLY A 28 2.58 -1.70 -5.73
CA GLY A 28 2.87 -2.13 -4.37
C GLY A 28 3.21 -3.62 -4.27
N LEU A 29 4.26 -3.91 -3.53
CA LEU A 29 4.84 -5.23 -3.31
C LEU A 29 4.69 -5.58 -1.82
N SER A 30 4.25 -6.81 -1.56
CA SER A 30 4.20 -7.41 -0.23
C SER A 30 5.03 -8.69 -0.25
N GLU A 31 5.59 -9.05 0.90
CA GLU A 31 6.52 -10.18 1.06
C GLU A 31 7.82 -10.04 0.26
N VAL A 32 8.40 -8.83 0.24
CA VAL A 32 9.66 -8.57 -0.47
C VAL A 32 10.80 -9.47 0.03
N ARG A 33 10.82 -9.78 1.34
CA ARG A 33 11.79 -10.66 1.99
C ARG A 33 13.23 -10.20 1.84
N TRP A 34 13.46 -8.89 1.73
CA TRP A 34 14.79 -8.31 1.74
C TRP A 34 15.12 -7.80 3.14
N LYS A 35 16.40 -7.80 3.50
CA LYS A 35 16.86 -7.27 4.79
C LYS A 35 17.07 -5.77 4.72
N GLY A 36 16.74 -5.07 5.80
CA GLY A 36 16.90 -3.62 5.93
C GLY A 36 16.01 -2.83 4.97
N ALA A 37 16.35 -1.56 4.77
CA ALA A 37 15.63 -0.64 3.90
C ALA A 37 16.56 -0.01 2.87
N GLY A 38 16.02 0.33 1.71
CA GLY A 38 16.82 0.94 0.66
C GLY A 38 16.06 1.12 -0.64
N LYS A 39 16.84 1.38 -1.69
CA LYS A 39 16.34 1.50 -3.06
C LYS A 39 17.24 0.77 -4.04
N ILE A 40 16.64 0.16 -5.06
CA ILE A 40 17.35 -0.55 -6.13
C ILE A 40 16.82 -0.07 -7.48
N THR A 41 17.71 0.38 -8.35
CA THR A 41 17.36 0.79 -9.72
C THR A 41 17.71 -0.33 -10.69
N SER A 42 16.77 -0.69 -11.57
CA SER A 42 16.99 -1.74 -12.58
C SER A 42 16.05 -1.55 -13.77
N GLY A 43 16.61 -1.49 -14.99
CA GLY A 43 15.84 -1.47 -16.23
C GLY A 43 14.75 -0.40 -16.28
N GLY A 44 15.10 0.85 -16.01
CA GLY A 44 14.14 1.98 -16.04
C GLY A 44 13.14 2.03 -14.87
N HIS A 45 13.27 1.13 -13.90
CA HIS A 45 12.41 1.09 -12.71
C HIS A 45 13.24 1.28 -11.43
N GLU A 46 12.63 1.82 -10.39
CA GLU A 46 13.21 1.89 -9.04
C GLU A 46 12.28 1.17 -8.06
N ILE A 47 12.87 0.32 -7.22
CA ILE A 47 12.18 -0.37 -6.14
C ILE A 47 12.64 0.27 -4.84
N ILE A 48 11.72 0.89 -4.11
CA ILE A 48 11.93 1.31 -2.73
C ILE A 48 11.38 0.21 -1.84
N TYR A 49 12.17 -0.24 -0.84
CA TYR A 49 11.76 -1.34 0.02
C TYR A 49 12.07 -1.08 1.49
N SER A 50 11.28 -1.74 2.33
CA SER A 50 11.47 -1.82 3.77
C SER A 50 11.27 -3.27 4.21
N GLY A 51 12.28 -3.84 4.85
CA GLY A 51 12.27 -5.19 5.37
C GLY A 51 12.97 -5.28 6.72
N GLY A 52 12.81 -6.43 7.36
CA GLY A 52 13.25 -6.66 8.73
C GLY A 52 14.74 -7.02 8.83
N THR A 53 15.15 -7.42 10.03
CA THR A 53 16.45 -8.07 10.23
C THR A 53 16.48 -9.46 9.60
N GLU A 54 15.32 -10.12 9.54
CA GLU A 54 15.13 -11.40 8.89
C GLU A 54 14.45 -11.30 7.52
N SER A 55 14.79 -12.25 6.64
CA SER A 55 14.35 -12.31 5.24
C SER A 55 12.95 -12.92 5.09
N GLU A 56 12.03 -12.57 5.98
CA GLU A 56 10.71 -13.23 6.12
C GLU A 56 9.54 -12.35 5.68
N LYS A 57 9.64 -11.07 5.99
CA LYS A 57 8.62 -10.05 5.74
C LYS A 57 9.19 -8.97 4.81
N GLY A 58 8.43 -7.92 4.57
CA GLY A 58 8.91 -6.77 3.81
C GLY A 58 7.85 -6.25 2.85
N VAL A 59 7.90 -4.94 2.66
CA VAL A 59 7.07 -4.19 1.73
C VAL A 59 7.95 -3.44 0.76
N GLY A 60 7.42 -3.17 -0.43
CA GLY A 60 8.11 -2.35 -1.40
C GLY A 60 7.16 -1.66 -2.34
N ILE A 61 7.64 -0.60 -2.98
CA ILE A 61 6.96 0.07 -4.08
C ILE A 61 7.92 0.07 -5.25
N ILE A 62 7.48 -0.46 -6.39
CA ILE A 62 8.18 -0.31 -7.66
C ILE A 62 7.55 0.82 -8.44
N VAL A 63 8.39 1.68 -9.00
CA VAL A 63 8.00 2.82 -9.82
C VAL A 63 8.71 2.80 -11.16
N ASP A 64 8.07 3.35 -12.19
CA ASP A 64 8.68 3.53 -13.50
C ASP A 64 9.51 4.82 -13.60
N GLN A 65 10.21 4.98 -14.71
CA GLN A 65 11.07 6.13 -15.01
C GLN A 65 10.35 7.50 -14.96
N THR A 66 9.04 7.54 -15.15
CA THR A 66 8.26 8.78 -15.14
C THR A 66 8.06 9.27 -13.70
N VAL A 67 7.89 8.35 -12.76
CA VAL A 67 7.68 8.63 -11.35
C VAL A 67 8.99 8.81 -10.59
N ILE A 68 10.08 8.14 -10.99
CA ILE A 68 11.39 8.21 -10.29
C ILE A 68 11.83 9.66 -10.03
N LYS A 69 11.72 10.54 -11.04
CA LYS A 69 12.15 11.94 -10.94
C LYS A 69 11.27 12.78 -10.01
N ALA A 70 10.07 12.31 -9.69
CA ALA A 70 9.15 12.98 -8.81
C ALA A 70 9.28 12.52 -7.35
N ILE A 71 10.04 11.47 -7.05
CA ILE A 71 10.21 11.00 -5.66
C ILE A 71 10.92 12.06 -4.82
N LYS A 72 10.25 12.50 -3.75
CA LYS A 72 10.79 13.46 -2.76
C LYS A 72 11.50 12.77 -1.60
N GLY A 73 11.13 11.52 -1.30
CA GLY A 73 11.72 10.74 -0.23
C GLY A 73 10.85 9.56 0.17
N TYR A 74 11.40 8.70 1.02
CA TYR A 74 10.70 7.56 1.60
C TYR A 74 11.06 7.38 3.07
N TRP A 75 10.14 6.75 3.81
CA TRP A 75 10.28 6.41 5.22
C TRP A 75 9.94 4.93 5.37
N ALA A 76 10.94 4.14 5.75
CA ALA A 76 10.81 2.74 6.09
C ALA A 76 10.53 2.64 7.60
N LEU A 77 9.25 2.51 7.97
CA LEU A 77 8.85 2.49 9.38
C LEU A 77 9.04 1.09 9.98
N SER A 78 8.68 0.07 9.21
CA SER A 78 8.84 -1.33 9.57
C SER A 78 8.89 -2.21 8.33
N ASP A 79 9.06 -3.51 8.54
CA ASP A 79 8.93 -4.53 7.48
C ASP A 79 7.49 -4.70 6.96
N ARG A 80 6.54 -3.93 7.51
CA ARG A 80 5.12 -3.92 7.15
C ARG A 80 4.62 -2.57 6.66
N VAL A 81 5.31 -1.46 6.91
CA VAL A 81 4.84 -0.10 6.56
C VAL A 81 5.96 0.70 5.89
N LEU A 82 5.70 1.15 4.66
CA LEU A 82 6.59 2.00 3.86
C LEU A 82 5.82 3.20 3.33
N LEU A 83 6.28 4.41 3.65
CA LEU A 83 5.78 5.66 3.09
C LEU A 83 6.70 6.17 1.98
N VAL A 84 6.13 6.57 0.85
CA VAL A 84 6.82 7.28 -0.24
C VAL A 84 6.08 8.58 -0.53
N LYS A 85 6.83 9.67 -0.67
CA LYS A 85 6.30 10.99 -1.05
C LYS A 85 6.71 11.30 -2.48
N ILE A 86 5.73 11.68 -3.30
CA ILE A 86 5.88 11.95 -4.72
C ILE A 86 5.44 13.39 -5.00
N ALA A 87 6.29 14.14 -5.68
CA ALA A 87 5.96 15.47 -6.18
C ALA A 87 4.84 15.35 -7.22
N GLY A 88 3.74 16.05 -6.98
CA GLY A 88 2.63 16.13 -7.90
C GLY A 88 2.31 17.57 -8.28
N LYS A 89 1.42 17.73 -9.26
CA LYS A 89 0.83 19.02 -9.62
C LYS A 89 -0.69 18.84 -9.63
N PRO A 90 -1.47 19.67 -8.91
CA PRO A 90 -1.04 20.86 -8.16
C PRO A 90 -0.44 20.57 -6.77
N VAL A 91 -0.59 19.37 -6.23
CA VAL A 91 -0.18 19.00 -4.86
C VAL A 91 0.64 17.71 -4.85
N ASP A 92 1.44 17.51 -3.81
CA ASP A 92 2.19 16.28 -3.59
C ASP A 92 1.26 15.09 -3.26
N LEU A 93 1.71 13.88 -3.58
CA LEU A 93 1.04 12.63 -3.26
C LEU A 93 1.83 11.86 -2.20
N ASN A 94 1.14 11.34 -1.19
CA ASN A 94 1.69 10.37 -0.25
C ASN A 94 1.17 8.97 -0.58
N ILE A 95 2.05 7.97 -0.63
CA ILE A 95 1.69 6.57 -0.79
C ILE A 95 2.25 5.78 0.39
N ILE A 96 1.38 5.12 1.14
CA ILE A 96 1.77 4.16 2.19
C ILE A 96 1.49 2.75 1.66
N GLN A 97 2.53 1.96 1.47
CA GLN A 97 2.42 0.53 1.19
C GLN A 97 2.41 -0.25 2.51
N VAL A 98 1.45 -1.18 2.65
CA VAL A 98 1.29 -2.00 3.84
C VAL A 98 1.30 -3.51 3.58
N TYR A 99 1.72 -4.25 4.61
CA TYR A 99 1.46 -5.68 4.74
C TYR A 99 1.08 -6.01 6.19
N ALA A 100 -0.22 -6.06 6.47
CA ALA A 100 -0.73 -6.31 7.83
C ALA A 100 -0.39 -7.72 8.32
N PRO A 101 -0.34 -7.94 9.64
CA PRO A 101 -0.21 -9.28 10.23
C PRO A 101 -1.31 -10.24 9.74
N THR A 102 -0.98 -11.52 9.69
CA THR A 102 -1.94 -12.57 9.26
C THR A 102 -2.96 -12.85 10.36
N ALA A 103 -4.03 -13.59 10.05
CA ALA A 103 -5.04 -13.96 11.03
C ALA A 103 -4.47 -14.70 12.27
N ASN A 104 -3.37 -15.42 12.10
CA ASN A 104 -2.69 -16.18 13.16
C ASN A 104 -1.72 -15.34 14.01
N SER A 105 -1.53 -14.06 13.69
CA SER A 105 -0.69 -13.15 14.47
C SER A 105 -1.42 -12.71 15.74
N ASN A 106 -0.68 -12.53 16.83
CA ASN A 106 -1.23 -12.06 18.11
C ASN A 106 -1.70 -10.60 18.01
N ASP A 107 -2.40 -10.14 19.05
CA ASP A 107 -2.94 -8.77 19.10
C ASP A 107 -1.85 -7.71 19.21
N GLU A 108 -0.74 -8.03 19.88
CA GLU A 108 0.42 -7.13 19.99
C GLU A 108 1.00 -6.78 18.61
N ASP A 109 1.17 -7.76 17.72
CA ASP A 109 1.61 -7.55 16.34
C ASP A 109 0.62 -6.67 15.56
N LEU A 110 -0.67 -6.83 15.81
CA LEU A 110 -1.72 -6.06 15.17
C LEU A 110 -1.73 -4.60 15.63
N ASP A 111 -1.64 -4.38 16.93
CA ASP A 111 -1.60 -3.04 17.52
C ASP A 111 -0.33 -2.31 17.10
N LYS A 112 0.82 -3.02 17.10
CA LYS A 112 2.07 -2.48 16.56
C LYS A 112 1.91 -2.04 15.10
N PHE A 113 1.27 -2.84 14.26
CA PHE A 113 1.02 -2.49 12.86
C PHE A 113 0.19 -1.21 12.72
N TYR A 114 -0.91 -1.07 13.47
CA TYR A 114 -1.73 0.15 13.40
C TYR A 114 -1.00 1.38 13.96
N ASN A 115 -0.22 1.24 15.03
CA ASN A 115 0.63 2.31 15.56
C ASN A 115 1.68 2.79 14.54
N GLU A 116 2.30 1.86 13.81
CA GLU A 116 3.23 2.18 12.72
C GLU A 116 2.50 2.87 11.54
N LEU A 117 1.30 2.40 11.19
CA LEU A 117 0.49 3.00 10.14
C LEU A 117 0.07 4.44 10.51
N ASP A 118 -0.33 4.68 11.75
CA ASP A 118 -0.63 6.02 12.28
C ASP A 118 0.61 6.91 12.26
N THR A 119 1.76 6.36 12.65
CA THR A 119 3.04 7.08 12.57
C THR A 119 3.33 7.50 11.12
N ALA A 120 3.13 6.64 10.13
CA ALA A 120 3.31 7.01 8.72
C ALA A 120 2.30 8.09 8.27
N LYS A 121 1.05 7.98 8.70
CA LYS A 121 0.00 8.97 8.40
C LYS A 121 0.35 10.35 8.97
N THR A 122 0.85 10.44 10.21
CA THR A 122 1.23 11.72 10.83
C THR A 122 2.39 12.42 10.11
N GLN A 123 3.22 11.69 9.37
CA GLN A 123 4.25 12.28 8.50
C GLN A 123 3.65 12.95 7.26
N CYS A 124 2.39 12.71 6.93
CA CYS A 124 1.69 13.26 5.78
C CYS A 124 0.96 14.55 6.17
N LYS A 125 1.08 15.61 5.35
CA LYS A 125 0.27 16.83 5.55
C LYS A 125 -1.17 16.52 5.16
N SER A 126 -2.15 16.87 6.01
CA SER A 126 -3.58 16.57 5.77
C SER A 126 -4.11 17.13 4.46
N GLN A 127 -3.56 18.25 3.99
CA GLN A 127 -3.92 18.91 2.73
C GLN A 127 -3.46 18.16 1.46
N TYR A 128 -2.60 17.13 1.59
CA TYR A 128 -2.09 16.36 0.46
C TYR A 128 -2.81 15.01 0.37
N PRO A 129 -3.18 14.56 -0.85
CA PRO A 129 -3.73 13.23 -1.04
C PRO A 129 -2.84 12.14 -0.42
N LEU A 130 -3.49 11.20 0.27
CA LEU A 130 -2.87 9.99 0.80
C LEU A 130 -3.58 8.76 0.22
N ILE A 131 -2.78 7.91 -0.41
CA ILE A 131 -3.16 6.56 -0.83
C ILE A 131 -2.48 5.58 0.12
N ILE A 132 -3.27 4.71 0.74
CA ILE A 132 -2.75 3.58 1.50
C ILE A 132 -3.09 2.32 0.72
N MET A 133 -2.11 1.55 0.32
CA MET A 133 -2.30 0.39 -0.53
C MET A 133 -1.54 -0.81 0.03
N GLY A 134 -1.93 -2.00 -0.41
CA GLY A 134 -1.26 -3.23 -0.03
C GLY A 134 -2.23 -4.26 0.50
N ASP A 135 -1.73 -5.12 1.37
CA ASP A 135 -2.48 -6.26 1.88
C ASP A 135 -2.73 -6.10 3.38
N PHE A 136 -4.01 -5.85 3.71
CA PHE A 136 -4.47 -5.68 5.09
C PHE A 136 -4.84 -7.01 5.76
N ASN A 137 -4.78 -8.15 5.07
CA ASN A 137 -5.23 -9.45 5.59
C ASN A 137 -6.66 -9.42 6.20
N ALA A 138 -7.46 -8.46 5.76
CA ALA A 138 -8.79 -8.15 6.30
C ALA A 138 -9.86 -8.48 5.26
N LYS A 139 -11.06 -8.86 5.69
CA LYS A 139 -12.27 -8.97 4.86
C LYS A 139 -13.29 -7.98 5.39
N VAL A 140 -13.60 -6.94 4.61
CA VAL A 140 -14.50 -5.85 5.04
C VAL A 140 -15.98 -6.20 4.84
N GLY A 141 -16.28 -7.25 4.07
CA GLY A 141 -17.65 -7.63 3.75
C GLY A 141 -18.26 -6.82 2.60
N THR A 142 -19.42 -7.24 2.10
CA THR A 142 -20.24 -6.49 1.13
C THR A 142 -21.14 -5.43 1.77
N GLU A 143 -21.23 -5.45 3.11
CA GLU A 143 -22.09 -4.54 3.87
C GLU A 143 -21.56 -3.11 3.77
N LYS A 144 -22.44 -2.21 3.31
CA LYS A 144 -22.16 -0.77 3.27
C LYS A 144 -22.00 -0.28 4.72
N VAL A 145 -20.86 0.36 5.00
CA VAL A 145 -20.64 1.12 6.24
C VAL A 145 -20.49 2.57 5.83
N ASP A 146 -21.56 3.34 6.07
CA ASP A 146 -21.66 4.76 5.76
C ASP A 146 -21.05 5.10 4.40
N ASP A 147 -20.12 6.06 4.38
CA ASP A 147 -19.35 6.47 3.22
C ASP A 147 -17.91 5.92 3.26
N ILE A 148 -17.65 4.89 4.07
CA ILE A 148 -16.33 4.27 4.28
C ILE A 148 -16.17 3.03 3.41
N VAL A 149 -17.16 2.15 3.37
CA VAL A 149 -17.12 0.92 2.57
C VAL A 149 -18.14 1.02 1.44
N GLY A 150 -17.64 1.07 0.20
CA GLY A 150 -18.48 1.01 -1.00
C GLY A 150 -19.21 -0.34 -1.15
N LYS A 151 -20.16 -0.41 -2.08
CA LYS A 151 -21.03 -1.60 -2.32
C LYS A 151 -20.29 -2.85 -2.82
N HIS A 152 -18.97 -2.74 -3.01
CA HIS A 152 -18.15 -3.72 -3.74
C HIS A 152 -17.19 -4.51 -2.84
N GLY A 153 -17.31 -4.42 -1.51
CA GLY A 153 -16.46 -5.24 -0.64
C GLY A 153 -16.71 -6.74 -0.85
N LEU A 154 -15.69 -7.57 -0.59
CA LEU A 154 -15.71 -9.01 -0.90
C LEU A 154 -15.71 -9.86 0.37
N GLY A 155 -16.48 -10.95 0.35
CA GLY A 155 -16.55 -11.97 1.40
C GLY A 155 -17.46 -11.61 2.56
N ILE A 156 -17.41 -12.42 3.63
CA ILE A 156 -18.03 -12.12 4.93
C ILE A 156 -17.03 -11.33 5.76
N ARG A 157 -17.49 -10.28 6.44
CA ARG A 157 -16.63 -9.44 7.29
C ARG A 157 -15.98 -10.30 8.37
N ASN A 158 -14.67 -10.14 8.57
CA ASN A 158 -13.95 -10.76 9.68
C ASN A 158 -13.50 -9.69 10.68
N GLU A 159 -13.03 -10.12 11.85
CA GLU A 159 -12.54 -9.23 12.92
C GLU A 159 -11.47 -8.23 12.44
N ARG A 160 -10.53 -8.68 11.60
CA ARG A 160 -9.53 -7.80 10.98
C ARG A 160 -10.17 -6.74 10.08
N GLY A 161 -11.27 -7.07 9.42
CA GLY A 161 -12.09 -6.17 8.62
C GLY A 161 -12.84 -5.14 9.45
N GLU A 162 -13.39 -5.54 10.60
CA GLU A 162 -14.02 -4.61 11.53
C GLU A 162 -13.00 -3.58 12.04
N LYS A 163 -11.84 -4.04 12.55
CA LYS A 163 -10.78 -3.15 13.01
C LYS A 163 -10.26 -2.20 11.92
N LEU A 164 -10.19 -2.67 10.68
CA LEU A 164 -9.83 -1.83 9.54
C LEU A 164 -10.87 -0.73 9.29
N ILE A 165 -12.15 -1.06 9.38
CA ILE A 165 -13.26 -0.11 9.20
C ILE A 165 -13.25 0.93 10.32
N GLU A 166 -13.10 0.51 11.57
CA GLU A 166 -13.00 1.40 12.74
C GLU A 166 -11.81 2.36 12.59
N TRP A 167 -10.65 1.85 12.17
CA TRP A 167 -9.48 2.69 11.92
C TRP A 167 -9.74 3.67 10.77
N CYS A 168 -10.40 3.25 9.70
CA CYS A 168 -10.78 4.12 8.58
C CYS A 168 -11.76 5.22 9.00
N GLN A 169 -12.77 4.90 9.82
CA GLN A 169 -13.73 5.86 10.38
C GLN A 169 -13.02 6.92 11.23
N THR A 170 -12.16 6.47 12.15
CA THR A 170 -11.39 7.36 13.05
C THR A 170 -10.49 8.32 12.26
N ASN A 171 -10.00 7.88 11.10
CA ASN A 171 -9.03 8.61 10.30
C ASN A 171 -9.62 9.31 9.05
N ASN A 172 -10.95 9.30 8.87
CA ASN A 172 -11.64 9.85 7.68
C ASN A 172 -11.11 9.28 6.35
N ILE A 173 -10.88 7.97 6.31
CA ILE A 173 -10.34 7.26 5.15
C ILE A 173 -11.43 6.43 4.50
N ILE A 174 -11.55 6.52 3.19
CA ILE A 174 -12.50 5.71 2.40
C ILE A 174 -11.79 4.45 1.95
N VAL A 175 -12.45 3.30 2.13
CA VAL A 175 -12.05 2.02 1.55
C VAL A 175 -12.53 1.98 0.10
N GLY A 176 -11.59 2.10 -0.84
CA GLY A 176 -11.83 1.86 -2.25
C GLY A 176 -11.55 0.40 -2.61
N ASN A 177 -12.32 -0.15 -3.55
CA ASN A 177 -11.90 -1.35 -4.26
C ASN A 177 -11.32 -0.97 -5.65
N ASN A 178 -10.62 -1.88 -6.32
CA ASN A 178 -10.05 -1.61 -7.65
C ASN A 178 -11.07 -1.06 -8.67
N HIS A 179 -12.36 -1.38 -8.51
CA HIS A 179 -13.43 -0.82 -9.33
C HIS A 179 -13.58 0.71 -9.21
N ASP A 180 -13.28 1.29 -8.05
CA ASP A 180 -13.30 2.75 -7.84
C ASP A 180 -12.09 3.44 -8.49
N PHE A 181 -10.98 2.70 -8.66
CA PHE A 181 -9.79 3.13 -9.40
C PHE A 181 -9.90 2.92 -10.93
N ASN A 182 -10.81 2.06 -11.41
CA ASN A 182 -10.95 1.74 -12.84
C ASN A 182 -11.45 2.92 -13.71
N ASN A 183 -11.93 4.02 -13.10
CA ASN A 183 -12.07 5.31 -13.80
C ASN A 183 -10.72 6.00 -14.11
N LEU A 184 -9.59 5.39 -13.73
CA LEU A 184 -8.22 5.82 -14.00
C LEU A 184 -7.28 4.68 -14.51
N GLN A 185 -7.86 3.64 -15.11
CA GLN A 185 -7.24 2.59 -15.96
C GLN A 185 -6.63 1.34 -15.25
N GLY A 186 -7.20 0.17 -15.56
CA GLY A 186 -6.48 -1.11 -15.71
C GLY A 186 -6.72 -2.21 -14.65
N GLU A 187 -7.44 -3.26 -15.02
CA GLU A 187 -7.79 -4.41 -14.16
C GLU A 187 -6.64 -5.42 -13.92
N ASN A 188 -6.40 -5.72 -12.62
CA ASN A 188 -6.24 -7.04 -11.97
C ASN A 188 -5.15 -7.03 -10.88
N GLY A 189 -5.53 -7.30 -9.64
CA GLY A 189 -4.59 -7.59 -8.56
C GLY A 189 -5.18 -7.32 -7.18
N HIS A 190 -5.07 -8.31 -6.30
CA HIS A 190 -5.51 -8.22 -4.91
C HIS A 190 -4.71 -7.15 -4.15
N GLY A 191 -5.20 -5.92 -4.17
CA GLY A 191 -4.75 -4.82 -3.31
C GLY A 191 -6.00 -4.10 -2.83
N LYS A 192 -6.16 -3.97 -1.52
CA LYS A 192 -7.19 -3.11 -0.96
C LYS A 192 -6.56 -1.73 -0.87
N THR A 193 -7.19 -0.74 -1.50
CA THR A 193 -6.68 0.62 -1.52
C THR A 193 -7.57 1.49 -0.67
N LEU A 194 -6.98 2.22 0.25
CA LEU A 194 -7.66 3.23 1.05
C LEU A 194 -7.23 4.60 0.53
N VAL A 195 -8.18 5.52 0.45
CA VAL A 195 -7.95 6.88 -0.04
C VAL A 195 -8.53 7.86 0.97
N THR A 196 -7.75 8.89 1.33
CA THR A 196 -8.24 9.95 2.22
C THR A 196 -9.18 10.90 1.48
N ARG A 197 -10.17 11.44 2.19
CA ARG A 197 -10.94 12.58 1.68
C ARG A 197 -10.07 13.84 1.69
N PRO A 198 -10.10 14.68 0.63
CA PRO A 198 -9.59 16.04 0.73
C PRO A 198 -10.38 16.76 1.83
N GLU A 199 -9.70 17.44 2.76
CA GLU A 199 -10.38 18.37 3.67
C GLU A 199 -11.03 19.47 2.82
N THR A 200 -12.36 19.53 2.82
CA THR A 200 -13.10 20.66 2.26
C THR A 200 -12.85 21.87 3.16
N ARG A 201 -12.16 22.88 2.63
CA ARG A 201 -12.09 24.21 3.25
C ARG A 201 -13.45 24.90 3.24
#